data_AF-A0A1F7FEM3-F1
#
_entry.id   AF-A0A1F7FEM3-F1
#
_cell.length_a   1.000
_cell.length_b   1.000
_cell.length_c   1.000
_cell.angle_alpha   90.00
_cell.angle_beta   90.00
_cell.angle_gamma   90.00
#
_symmetry.space_group_name_H-M   'P 1'
#
loop_
_entity.id
_entity.type
_entity.pdbx_description
1 polymer ?
#
loop_
_entity_poly.entity_id
_entity_poly.type
_entity_poly.pdbx_seq_one_letter_code
_entity_poly.pdbx_strand_id
1 'polypeptide(L)'
;MVLFFTALPHAADTVYFSEDFEDSVEVSAGFTINGWAQGNVAVTKKAAFRGTSGLRISADSDWVAARTLMLTGSSPELVKGLYCHFAMRLNRANGTLPAQTTASHLTLLGFRVVSKIDSPFTTPGLVLRKTADGTPGLLLLMRPNGKGRTWTIPDTGLALVRLSQWISIDIFIRVDGATIEDSLFIDGLPAGNRKIELSRPVGHYQYIEFRCKKTAREFGIASMDIDHFIISSARRVHEGLAMDIVRPRQDNHEFRRGDTVFLRLRLPPVSKKCYIDLNAHADIFTGDRGNRFGPFDETSNLTFSINSETQDLYFKYRRGSNEFIALKKDSLADRFFTSAIAVSMLDLSPGSGEILLPLVLNDKMVKGGWSFEGYLVRENGEVLDFPKTEFTIRDNSKARIFVGASVLAVAIALLGARAWRKRFRIVPDNWKSIVTEVDSFLSAHFHEELGSKSIARTVRLSPRRLLTIYQTVTGKSPMEQLREVRIEKACDMLRSSNDSITEISYKVGYSDPDIFLRNFKKMTGKSPSKYRTG
;
A
#
# COMPACT_ATOMS: atom_id res chain seq x y z
N MET A 1 -3.72 -0.15 26.32
CA MET A 1 -4.28 1.12 25.80
C MET A 1 -5.25 0.76 24.69
N VAL A 2 -6.53 0.66 25.03
CA VAL A 2 -7.58 0.13 24.15
C VAL A 2 -7.98 1.24 23.18
N LEU A 3 -7.92 0.90 21.89
CA LEU A 3 -8.25 1.73 20.73
C LEU A 3 -9.72 2.18 20.77
N PHE A 4 -9.98 3.49 20.80
CA PHE A 4 -11.26 4.04 20.37
C PHE A 4 -11.29 4.09 18.83
N PHE A 5 -11.40 2.92 18.20
CA PHE A 5 -11.89 2.76 16.84
C PHE A 5 -13.29 2.11 16.93
N THR A 6 -14.24 2.81 17.52
CA THR A 6 -15.64 2.41 17.38
C THR A 6 -16.10 2.86 16.01
N ALA A 7 -16.30 1.89 15.10
CA ALA A 7 -17.09 2.09 13.91
C ALA A 7 -18.43 2.71 14.33
N LEU A 8 -18.67 3.96 13.94
CA LEU A 8 -19.96 4.60 14.15
C LEU A 8 -21.03 3.81 13.35
N PRO A 9 -22.26 3.66 13.89
CA PRO A 9 -23.28 2.82 13.30
C PRO A 9 -23.66 3.27 11.89
N HIS A 10 -23.96 2.31 11.01
CA HIS A 10 -24.49 2.50 9.66
C HIS A 10 -25.80 3.33 9.68
N ALA A 11 -25.68 4.66 9.64
CA ALA A 11 -26.74 5.49 9.08
C ALA A 11 -26.74 5.31 7.56
N ALA A 12 -27.88 5.53 6.90
CA ALA A 12 -28.00 5.47 5.44
C ALA A 12 -26.83 6.23 4.78
N ASP A 13 -26.10 5.53 3.91
CA ASP A 13 -24.93 6.03 3.20
C ASP A 13 -25.36 7.14 2.22
N THR A 14 -25.37 8.36 2.72
CA THR A 14 -25.86 9.54 2.02
C THR A 14 -24.67 10.23 1.37
N VAL A 15 -24.72 10.36 0.04
CA VAL A 15 -23.77 11.17 -0.72
C VAL A 15 -24.30 12.60 -0.78
N TYR A 16 -23.57 13.53 -0.16
CA TYR A 16 -23.89 14.96 -0.17
C TYR A 16 -23.35 15.65 -1.43
N PHE A 17 -22.21 15.16 -1.94
CA PHE A 17 -21.61 15.65 -3.18
C PHE A 17 -20.73 14.57 -3.81
N SER A 18 -20.65 14.54 -5.14
CA SER A 18 -19.74 13.70 -5.90
C SER A 18 -19.36 14.42 -7.19
N GLU A 19 -18.07 14.39 -7.53
CA GLU A 19 -17.51 14.88 -8.79
C GLU A 19 -16.39 13.92 -9.22
N ASP A 20 -16.59 13.28 -10.37
CA ASP A 20 -15.60 12.41 -11.03
C ASP A 20 -14.92 13.10 -12.22
N PHE A 21 -15.29 14.34 -12.55
CA PHE A 21 -14.73 15.15 -13.62
C PHE A 21 -14.84 14.52 -15.02
N GLU A 22 -15.75 13.56 -15.24
CA GLU A 22 -15.91 12.89 -16.53
C GLU A 22 -16.77 13.68 -17.53
N ASP A 23 -17.84 14.29 -17.03
CA ASP A 23 -18.80 15.06 -17.85
C ASP A 23 -18.49 16.58 -17.84
N SER A 24 -17.37 16.95 -17.20
CA SER A 24 -17.00 18.34 -16.90
C SER A 24 -16.01 18.88 -17.94
N VAL A 25 -16.50 19.64 -18.93
CA VAL A 25 -15.62 20.37 -19.88
C VAL A 25 -14.97 21.60 -19.22
N GLU A 26 -15.57 22.07 -18.13
CA GLU A 26 -15.07 23.17 -17.31
C GLU A 26 -15.05 22.78 -15.83
N VAL A 27 -14.11 23.35 -15.08
CA VAL A 27 -14.00 23.21 -13.62
C VAL A 27 -15.24 23.78 -12.88
N SER A 28 -16.06 24.57 -13.58
CA SER A 28 -17.18 25.37 -13.06
C SER A 28 -18.40 24.57 -12.61
N ALA A 29 -18.57 23.31 -13.04
CA ALA A 29 -19.77 22.50 -12.74
C ALA A 29 -19.97 22.24 -11.23
N GLY A 30 -18.89 22.34 -10.44
CA GLY A 30 -18.98 22.25 -8.99
C GLY A 30 -17.94 23.01 -8.21
N PHE A 31 -16.93 23.60 -8.86
CA PHE A 31 -15.86 24.34 -8.19
C PHE A 31 -15.78 25.78 -8.68
N THR A 32 -15.59 26.70 -7.74
CA THR A 32 -15.17 28.07 -8.03
C THR A 32 -13.65 28.14 -8.09
N ILE A 33 -13.11 28.73 -9.15
CA ILE A 33 -11.68 29.03 -9.28
C ILE A 33 -11.44 30.46 -8.83
N ASN A 34 -10.50 30.66 -7.91
CA ASN A 34 -10.04 31.99 -7.52
C ASN A 34 -8.78 32.38 -8.31
N GLY A 35 -8.92 33.32 -9.24
CA GLY A 35 -7.84 33.95 -10.03
C GLY A 35 -8.19 34.10 -11.52
N TRP A 36 -7.56 35.05 -12.21
CA TRP A 36 -8.03 35.56 -13.52
C TRP A 36 -7.45 34.87 -14.77
N ALA A 37 -6.92 33.65 -14.68
CA ALA A 37 -6.27 32.94 -15.79
C ALA A 37 -6.65 31.46 -15.82
N GLN A 38 -7.43 31.08 -16.84
CA GLN A 38 -8.00 29.75 -17.05
C GLN A 38 -6.96 28.62 -17.27
N GLY A 39 -5.66 28.93 -17.42
CA GLY A 39 -4.65 27.94 -17.83
C GLY A 39 -4.04 27.07 -16.72
N ASN A 40 -4.24 27.40 -15.44
CA ASN A 40 -3.54 26.75 -14.32
C ASN A 40 -4.42 25.84 -13.46
N VAL A 41 -5.74 25.88 -13.66
CA VAL A 41 -6.69 24.91 -13.08
C VAL A 41 -7.52 24.39 -14.23
N ALA A 42 -7.45 23.08 -14.51
CA ALA A 42 -8.11 22.50 -15.68
C ALA A 42 -8.55 21.07 -15.43
N VAL A 43 -9.70 20.71 -15.98
CA VAL A 43 -10.08 19.30 -16.15
C VAL A 43 -9.31 18.75 -17.34
N THR A 44 -8.54 17.68 -17.14
CA THR A 44 -7.62 17.16 -18.16
C THR A 44 -7.45 15.65 -18.11
N LYS A 45 -7.26 15.02 -19.28
CA LYS A 45 -6.94 13.60 -19.41
C LYS A 45 -5.67 13.16 -18.67
N LYS A 46 -4.73 14.10 -18.48
CA LYS A 46 -3.49 13.83 -17.75
C LYS A 46 -3.68 13.71 -16.24
N ALA A 47 -4.84 14.09 -15.71
CA ALA A 47 -5.14 14.12 -14.28
C ALA A 47 -6.23 13.13 -13.88
N ALA A 48 -6.54 12.16 -14.74
CA ALA A 48 -7.49 11.09 -14.44
C ALA A 48 -6.88 10.06 -13.47
N PHE A 49 -7.54 9.84 -12.35
CA PHE A 49 -7.30 8.70 -11.45
C PHE A 49 -8.08 7.49 -11.94
N ARG A 50 -9.35 7.69 -12.28
CA ARG A 50 -10.19 6.75 -13.02
C ARG A 50 -10.84 7.49 -14.19
N GLY A 51 -11.40 6.74 -15.12
CA GLY A 51 -12.10 7.35 -16.24
C GLY A 51 -11.17 8.19 -17.12
N THR A 52 -11.69 9.28 -17.63
CA THR A 52 -11.17 10.07 -18.72
C THR A 52 -10.52 11.37 -18.37
N SER A 53 -10.86 11.97 -17.24
CA SER A 53 -10.34 13.25 -16.83
C SER A 53 -10.25 13.37 -15.32
N GLY A 54 -9.49 14.35 -14.87
CA GLY A 54 -9.52 14.80 -13.49
C GLY A 54 -9.07 16.24 -13.41
N LEU A 55 -9.14 16.81 -12.21
CA LEU A 55 -8.79 18.20 -11.95
C LEU A 55 -7.28 18.34 -11.74
N ARG A 56 -6.62 19.16 -12.54
CA ARG A 56 -5.22 19.56 -12.35
C ARG A 56 -5.14 20.99 -11.84
N ILE A 57 -4.29 21.22 -10.83
CA ILE A 57 -3.91 22.54 -10.32
C ILE A 57 -2.40 22.70 -10.46
N SER A 58 -1.94 23.59 -11.35
CA SER A 58 -0.52 23.86 -11.62
C SER A 58 0.10 24.80 -10.59
N ALA A 59 1.32 24.48 -10.14
CA ALA A 59 2.11 25.25 -9.18
C ALA A 59 2.84 26.46 -9.79
N ASP A 60 2.34 27.03 -10.88
CA ASP A 60 2.97 28.17 -11.57
C ASP A 60 2.58 29.52 -10.96
N SER A 61 1.50 29.54 -10.18
CA SER A 61 1.01 30.69 -9.41
C SER A 61 0.14 30.20 -8.23
N ASP A 62 -0.50 31.10 -7.50
CA ASP A 62 -1.21 30.81 -6.25
C ASP A 62 -2.68 30.42 -6.48
N TRP A 63 -2.89 29.31 -7.17
CA TRP A 63 -4.22 28.86 -7.59
C TRP A 63 -4.95 28.01 -6.56
N VAL A 64 -6.27 28.17 -6.57
CA VAL A 64 -7.19 27.48 -5.68
C VAL A 64 -8.43 27.03 -6.46
N ALA A 65 -8.81 25.77 -6.29
CA ALA A 65 -10.12 25.26 -6.68
C ALA A 65 -10.95 25.04 -5.41
N ALA A 66 -12.10 25.69 -5.29
CA ALA A 66 -12.91 25.68 -4.08
C ALA A 66 -14.33 25.16 -4.34
N ARG A 67 -14.82 24.29 -3.46
CA ARG A 67 -16.21 23.82 -3.39
C ARG A 67 -16.91 24.47 -2.20
N THR A 68 -18.06 25.07 -2.45
CA THR A 68 -18.94 25.61 -1.41
C THR A 68 -19.57 24.50 -0.57
N LEU A 69 -19.54 24.65 0.76
CA LEU A 69 -20.19 23.76 1.73
C LEU A 69 -21.40 24.43 2.41
N MET A 70 -21.20 25.63 2.96
CA MET A 70 -22.20 26.38 3.74
C MET A 70 -22.80 25.60 4.93
N LEU A 71 -21.99 24.79 5.63
CA LEU A 71 -22.41 24.03 6.81
C LEU A 71 -22.12 24.82 8.10
N THR A 72 -23.01 24.77 9.08
CA THR A 72 -22.80 25.36 10.41
C THR A 72 -22.31 24.30 11.39
N GLY A 73 -21.68 24.69 12.50
CA GLY A 73 -21.31 23.73 13.55
C GLY A 73 -22.46 22.90 14.13
N SER A 74 -23.72 23.28 13.86
CA SER A 74 -24.92 22.55 14.27
C SER A 74 -25.58 21.76 13.13
N SER A 75 -25.01 21.80 11.91
CA SER A 75 -25.50 21.03 10.77
C SER A 75 -25.48 19.53 11.10
N PRO A 76 -26.58 18.77 10.89
CA PRO A 76 -26.63 17.34 11.20
C PRO A 76 -25.50 16.54 10.57
N GLU A 77 -25.03 16.95 9.38
CA GLU A 77 -23.90 16.37 8.67
C GLU A 77 -22.60 16.49 9.48
N LEU A 78 -22.33 17.65 10.06
CA LEU A 78 -21.14 17.87 10.88
C LEU A 78 -21.29 17.27 12.29
N VAL A 79 -22.49 17.30 12.87
CA VAL A 79 -22.75 16.71 14.21
C VAL A 79 -22.63 15.19 14.19
N LYS A 80 -23.16 14.54 13.16
CA LYS A 80 -23.00 13.08 12.97
C LYS A 80 -21.61 12.72 12.46
N GLY A 81 -20.98 13.63 11.72
CA GLY A 81 -19.68 13.44 11.11
C GLY A 81 -19.78 13.29 9.59
N LEU A 82 -18.83 13.90 8.90
CA LEU A 82 -18.74 14.00 7.46
C LEU A 82 -17.43 13.35 6.99
N TYR A 83 -17.51 12.58 5.91
CA TYR A 83 -16.33 12.11 5.18
C TYR A 83 -16.13 12.92 3.90
N CYS A 84 -14.89 13.32 3.68
CA CYS A 84 -14.38 13.96 2.48
C CYS A 84 -13.35 13.02 1.84
N HIS A 85 -13.70 12.45 0.70
CA HIS A 85 -12.91 11.46 -0.03
C HIS A 85 -12.44 12.04 -1.36
N PHE A 86 -11.19 11.78 -1.74
CA PHE A 86 -10.68 12.05 -3.09
C PHE A 86 -9.41 11.25 -3.38
N ALA A 87 -9.14 11.02 -4.66
CA ALA A 87 -7.83 10.62 -5.13
C ALA A 87 -6.96 11.84 -5.36
N MET A 88 -5.66 11.75 -5.05
CA MET A 88 -4.71 12.83 -5.25
C MET A 88 -3.39 12.30 -5.81
N ARG A 89 -2.76 13.06 -6.72
CA ARG A 89 -1.38 12.84 -7.16
C ARG A 89 -0.60 14.14 -7.16
N LEU A 90 0.56 14.15 -6.51
CA LEU A 90 1.48 15.30 -6.48
C LEU A 90 2.57 15.11 -7.54
N ASN A 91 2.45 15.79 -8.67
CA ASN A 91 3.35 15.60 -9.80
C ASN A 91 4.71 16.24 -9.55
N ARG A 92 5.79 15.51 -9.82
CA ARG A 92 7.16 15.99 -9.65
C ARG A 92 7.48 17.16 -10.59
N ALA A 93 8.17 18.17 -10.07
CA ALA A 93 8.78 19.22 -10.86
C ALA A 93 10.07 18.74 -11.55
N ASN A 94 10.21 19.07 -12.83
CA ASN A 94 11.46 18.85 -13.56
C ASN A 94 12.48 19.95 -13.21
N GLY A 95 13.75 19.58 -13.09
CA GLY A 95 14.87 20.50 -12.83
C GLY A 95 15.37 20.51 -11.40
N THR A 96 16.38 21.35 -11.14
CA THR A 96 17.01 21.48 -9.82
C THR A 96 16.05 22.15 -8.84
N LEU A 97 15.80 21.50 -7.71
CA LEU A 97 14.99 22.09 -6.62
C LEU A 97 15.71 23.31 -6.02
N PRO A 98 14.97 24.29 -5.48
CA PRO A 98 15.57 25.39 -4.72
C PRO A 98 16.42 24.83 -3.56
N ALA A 99 17.61 25.41 -3.36
CA ALA A 99 18.58 24.95 -2.35
C ALA A 99 18.07 25.04 -0.90
N GLN A 100 17.07 25.90 -0.63
CA GLN A 100 16.42 26.03 0.66
C GLN A 100 14.90 26.17 0.48
N THR A 101 14.14 25.52 1.35
CA THR A 101 12.68 25.69 1.46
C THR A 101 12.40 26.77 2.51
N THR A 102 11.68 27.81 2.15
CA THR A 102 11.31 28.91 3.05
C THR A 102 10.08 28.58 3.89
N ALA A 103 9.22 27.68 3.40
CA ALA A 103 8.01 27.25 4.07
C ALA A 103 8.22 26.00 4.94
N SER A 104 7.75 26.03 6.19
CA SER A 104 7.80 24.86 7.08
C SER A 104 6.80 23.75 6.69
N HIS A 105 5.76 24.09 5.94
CA HIS A 105 4.74 23.20 5.40
C HIS A 105 4.00 23.86 4.23
N LEU A 106 3.31 23.04 3.42
CA LEU A 106 2.47 23.46 2.29
C LEU A 106 1.04 22.96 2.52
N THR A 107 0.04 23.84 2.54
CA THR A 107 -1.37 23.42 2.60
C THR A 107 -1.85 22.99 1.22
N LEU A 108 -2.32 21.75 1.10
CA LEU A 108 -2.85 21.14 -0.13
C LEU A 108 -4.38 21.16 -0.17
N LEU A 109 -5.02 20.98 0.98
CA LEU A 109 -6.48 21.09 1.13
C LEU A 109 -6.80 21.84 2.42
N GLY A 110 -7.82 22.70 2.38
CA GLY A 110 -8.31 23.39 3.56
C GLY A 110 -9.83 23.34 3.68
N PHE A 111 -10.33 23.11 4.89
CA PHE A 111 -11.72 23.38 5.23
C PHE A 111 -11.80 24.81 5.80
N ARG A 112 -12.34 25.74 5.01
CA ARG A 112 -12.41 27.15 5.36
C ARG A 112 -13.57 27.41 6.32
N VAL A 113 -13.22 27.86 7.52
CA VAL A 113 -14.17 28.28 8.55
C VAL A 113 -14.24 29.80 8.60
N VAL A 114 -15.47 30.32 8.59
CA VAL A 114 -15.80 31.75 8.76
C VAL A 114 -16.71 31.92 9.95
N SER A 115 -16.41 32.88 10.81
CA SER A 115 -17.29 33.29 11.91
C SER A 115 -17.41 34.81 11.93
N LYS A 116 -18.38 35.34 12.68
CA LYS A 116 -18.54 36.80 12.85
C LYS A 116 -17.41 37.43 13.68
N ILE A 117 -16.69 36.63 14.45
CA ILE A 117 -15.78 37.10 15.50
C ILE A 117 -14.32 36.79 15.16
N ASP A 118 -14.04 35.67 14.49
CA ASP A 118 -12.68 35.29 14.09
C ASP A 118 -12.37 35.69 12.66
N SER A 119 -11.10 36.04 12.44
CA SER A 119 -10.55 36.07 11.10
C SER A 119 -10.70 34.69 10.45
N PRO A 120 -11.14 34.60 9.18
CA PRO A 120 -11.35 33.32 8.51
C PRO A 120 -10.10 32.44 8.52
N PHE A 121 -10.30 31.15 8.77
CA PHE A 121 -9.21 30.20 9.00
C PHE A 121 -9.50 28.83 8.42
N THR A 122 -8.53 27.93 8.50
CA THR A 122 -8.63 26.59 7.93
C THR A 122 -8.52 25.57 9.05
N THR A 123 -9.55 24.71 9.21
CA THR A 123 -9.50 23.58 10.13
C THR A 123 -10.51 22.48 9.74
N PRO A 124 -10.07 21.22 9.56
CA PRO A 124 -8.68 20.83 9.39
C PRO A 124 -8.09 21.34 8.07
N GLY A 125 -6.78 21.29 7.94
CA GLY A 125 -6.08 21.47 6.67
C GLY A 125 -5.14 20.30 6.42
N LEU A 126 -5.22 19.69 5.24
CA LEU A 126 -4.22 18.72 4.80
C LEU A 126 -2.95 19.46 4.39
N VAL A 127 -1.85 19.16 5.06
CA VAL A 127 -0.57 19.83 4.79
C VAL A 127 0.53 18.82 4.49
N LEU A 128 1.40 19.22 3.58
CA LEU A 128 2.64 18.53 3.24
C LEU A 128 3.80 19.14 4.02
N ARG A 129 4.65 18.29 4.58
CA ARG A 129 5.89 18.69 5.26
C ARG A 129 7.02 17.78 4.82
N LYS A 130 8.25 18.30 4.74
CA LYS A 130 9.45 17.47 4.55
C LYS A 130 9.93 16.92 5.88
N THR A 131 10.30 15.64 5.91
CA THR A 131 11.08 15.04 6.99
C THR A 131 12.51 15.58 6.99
N ALA A 132 13.32 15.21 8.00
CA ALA A 132 14.73 15.62 8.08
C ALA A 132 15.56 15.13 6.87
N ASP A 133 15.22 13.97 6.31
CA ASP A 133 15.80 13.39 5.09
C ASP A 133 15.20 13.98 3.80
N GLY A 134 14.32 14.97 3.89
CA GLY A 134 13.73 15.66 2.74
C GLY A 134 12.53 14.95 2.09
N THR A 135 12.14 13.78 2.59
CA THR A 135 10.98 13.02 2.10
C THR A 135 9.68 13.76 2.43
N PRO A 136 8.78 13.98 1.47
CA PRO A 136 7.50 14.63 1.74
C PRO A 136 6.53 13.67 2.46
N GLY A 137 5.83 14.19 3.46
CA GLY A 137 4.80 13.47 4.19
C GLY A 137 3.58 14.35 4.49
N LEU A 138 2.42 13.72 4.56
CA LEU A 138 1.14 14.34 4.84
C LEU A 138 0.80 14.29 6.33
N LEU A 139 0.10 15.33 6.78
CA LEU A 139 -0.56 15.39 8.09
C LEU A 139 -1.80 16.31 8.02
N LEU A 140 -2.70 16.16 8.99
CA LEU A 140 -3.74 17.17 9.24
C LEU A 140 -3.22 18.23 10.21
N LEU A 141 -3.56 19.47 9.91
CA LEU A 141 -3.26 20.63 10.71
C LEU A 141 -4.58 21.23 11.21
N MET A 142 -4.70 21.39 12.52
CA MET A 142 -5.87 22.03 13.13
C MET A 142 -5.54 23.43 13.64
N ARG A 143 -6.45 24.36 13.40
CA ARG A 143 -6.37 25.74 13.92
C ARG A 143 -7.62 26.03 14.73
N PRO A 144 -7.51 26.27 16.05
CA PRO A 144 -8.69 26.33 16.90
C PRO A 144 -9.55 27.57 16.68
N ASN A 145 -8.98 28.76 16.47
CA ASN A 145 -9.76 30.01 16.30
C ASN A 145 -8.99 31.11 15.54
N GLY A 146 -8.54 30.83 14.31
CA GLY A 146 -7.93 31.80 13.37
C GLY A 146 -6.59 32.45 13.74
N LYS A 147 -6.49 33.13 14.88
CA LYS A 147 -5.26 33.75 15.42
C LYS A 147 -4.59 32.93 16.55
N GLY A 148 -5.20 31.84 16.99
CA GLY A 148 -4.65 30.95 18.02
C GLY A 148 -3.40 30.19 17.55
N ARG A 149 -2.60 29.70 18.50
CA ARG A 149 -1.46 28.80 18.23
C ARG A 149 -1.94 27.66 17.32
N THR A 150 -1.24 27.45 16.21
CA THR A 150 -1.54 26.35 15.31
C THR A 150 -1.11 25.05 15.98
N TRP A 151 -2.03 24.09 16.06
CA TRP A 151 -1.71 22.77 16.59
C TRP A 151 -1.50 21.85 15.39
N THR A 152 -0.24 21.69 15.00
CA THR A 152 0.15 20.52 14.20
C THR A 152 -0.07 19.28 15.07
N ILE A 153 -0.61 18.18 14.52
CA ILE A 153 -0.61 16.90 15.24
C ILE A 153 0.85 16.52 15.48
N PRO A 154 1.36 16.52 16.74
CA PRO A 154 2.73 16.11 16.99
C PRO A 154 2.88 14.59 17.07
N ASP A 155 1.75 13.86 17.21
CA ASP A 155 1.77 12.50 17.77
C ASP A 155 1.43 11.38 16.77
N THR A 156 1.12 11.71 15.52
CA THR A 156 0.94 10.72 14.45
C THR A 156 1.99 10.99 13.38
N GLY A 157 2.86 10.01 13.14
CA GLY A 157 3.97 10.14 12.21
C GLY A 157 3.54 10.66 10.84
N LEU A 158 4.43 11.38 10.16
CA LEU A 158 4.22 11.83 8.79
C LEU A 158 3.89 10.62 7.91
N ALA A 159 2.71 10.63 7.28
CA ALA A 159 2.39 9.61 6.31
C ALA A 159 3.16 9.94 5.03
N LEU A 160 4.23 9.18 4.78
CA LEU A 160 5.14 9.43 3.67
C LEU A 160 4.41 9.27 2.33
N VAL A 161 4.61 10.24 1.44
CA VAL A 161 4.00 10.23 0.10
C VAL A 161 5.09 10.18 -0.95
N ARG A 162 4.85 9.40 -2.00
CA ARG A 162 5.69 9.39 -3.20
C ARG A 162 5.12 10.34 -4.22
N LEU A 163 5.98 11.21 -4.75
CA LEU A 163 5.59 12.10 -5.84
C LEU A 163 5.29 11.28 -7.11
N SER A 164 4.37 11.79 -7.91
CA SER A 164 3.87 11.19 -9.15
C SER A 164 3.13 9.87 -8.97
N GLN A 165 2.78 9.50 -7.73
CA GLN A 165 1.93 8.37 -7.42
C GLN A 165 0.54 8.86 -6.96
N TRP A 166 -0.50 8.16 -7.40
CA TRP A 166 -1.85 8.37 -6.91
C TRP A 166 -2.02 7.77 -5.52
N ILE A 167 -2.67 8.51 -4.64
CA ILE A 167 -3.06 8.07 -3.29
C ILE A 167 -4.54 8.40 -3.08
N SER A 168 -5.24 7.56 -2.32
CA SER A 168 -6.59 7.85 -1.85
C SER A 168 -6.52 8.55 -0.49
N ILE A 169 -7.27 9.64 -0.35
CA ILE A 169 -7.37 10.41 0.89
C ILE A 169 -8.80 10.34 1.40
N ASP A 170 -8.98 9.94 2.66
CA ASP A 170 -10.21 10.16 3.41
C ASP A 170 -9.93 11.12 4.57
N ILE A 171 -10.76 12.15 4.71
CA ILE A 171 -10.76 13.03 5.88
C ILE A 171 -12.14 12.94 6.53
N PHE A 172 -12.16 12.49 7.77
CA PHE A 172 -13.33 12.57 8.64
C PHE A 172 -13.32 13.88 9.41
N ILE A 173 -14.48 14.52 9.55
CA ILE A 173 -14.68 15.70 10.41
C ILE A 173 -16.00 15.55 11.14
N ARG A 174 -15.97 15.75 12.45
CA ARG A 174 -17.16 15.89 13.28
C ARG A 174 -17.06 17.14 14.14
N VAL A 175 -18.15 17.89 14.23
CA VAL A 175 -18.25 19.10 15.05
C VAL A 175 -19.39 18.91 16.04
N ASP A 176 -19.10 19.05 17.32
CA ASP A 176 -20.08 18.95 18.39
C ASP A 176 -19.89 20.14 19.34
N GLY A 177 -20.70 21.19 19.12
CA GLY A 177 -20.57 22.47 19.81
C GLY A 177 -19.20 23.11 19.58
N ALA A 178 -18.38 23.16 20.64
CA ALA A 178 -17.00 23.66 20.60
C ALA A 178 -15.95 22.56 20.39
N THR A 179 -16.36 21.32 20.11
CA THR A 179 -15.42 20.22 19.88
C THR A 179 -15.30 19.93 18.39
N ILE A 180 -14.07 19.81 17.89
CA ILE A 180 -13.79 19.28 16.55
C ILE A 180 -13.01 17.98 16.70
N GLU A 181 -13.49 16.95 16.02
CA GLU A 181 -12.81 15.68 15.82
C GLU A 181 -12.49 15.51 14.34
N ASP A 182 -11.26 15.12 14.03
CA ASP A 182 -10.84 14.78 12.69
C ASP A 182 -10.06 13.47 12.62
N SER A 183 -10.04 12.86 11.45
CA SER A 183 -9.19 11.71 11.16
C SER A 183 -8.76 11.73 9.71
N LEU A 184 -7.49 11.39 9.48
CA LEU A 184 -6.90 11.20 8.16
C LEU A 184 -6.71 9.72 7.90
N PHE A 185 -7.08 9.31 6.71
CA PHE A 185 -6.72 8.02 6.18
C PHE A 185 -6.06 8.20 4.81
N ILE A 186 -5.03 7.39 4.55
CA ILE A 186 -4.32 7.37 3.27
C ILE A 186 -4.29 5.93 2.79
N ASP A 187 -4.74 5.71 1.56
CA ASP A 187 -4.88 4.39 0.94
C ASP A 187 -5.61 3.39 1.86
N GLY A 188 -6.70 3.84 2.47
CA GLY A 188 -7.49 3.05 3.39
C GLY A 188 -6.94 2.98 4.83
N LEU A 189 -5.65 3.27 5.05
CA LEU A 189 -4.99 3.11 6.35
C LEU A 189 -5.11 4.38 7.22
N PRO A 190 -5.34 4.26 8.54
CA PRO A 190 -5.32 5.40 9.44
C PRO A 190 -3.94 6.07 9.45
N ALA A 191 -3.90 7.36 9.16
CA ALA A 191 -2.67 8.17 9.09
C ALA A 191 -2.60 9.23 10.21
N GLY A 192 -3.72 9.53 10.85
CA GLY A 192 -3.75 10.31 12.07
C GLY A 192 -5.16 10.66 12.50
N ASN A 193 -5.33 11.03 13.76
CA ASN A 193 -6.60 11.57 14.24
C ASN A 193 -6.33 12.63 15.30
N ARG A 194 -7.32 13.48 15.53
CA ARG A 194 -7.28 14.41 16.63
C ARG A 194 -8.68 14.79 17.07
N LYS A 195 -8.78 15.06 18.37
CA LYS A 195 -9.93 15.73 18.96
C LYS A 195 -9.42 16.96 19.69
N ILE A 196 -9.98 18.12 19.38
CA ILE A 196 -9.66 19.37 20.05
C ILE A 196 -10.93 20.01 20.60
N GLU A 197 -10.77 20.67 21.73
CA GLU A 197 -11.77 21.56 22.28
C GLU A 197 -11.38 23.00 21.93
N LEU A 198 -12.32 23.71 21.33
CA LEU A 198 -12.19 25.12 20.98
C LEU A 198 -12.64 25.98 22.15
N SER A 199 -12.11 27.19 22.23
CA SER A 199 -12.55 28.14 23.24
C SER A 199 -14.00 28.65 23.02
N ARG A 200 -14.62 28.31 21.87
CA ARG A 200 -16.00 28.66 21.51
C ARG A 200 -16.50 27.77 20.37
N PRO A 201 -17.83 27.68 20.14
CA PRO A 201 -18.39 26.92 19.03
C PRO A 201 -17.88 27.35 17.66
N VAL A 202 -17.80 26.39 16.73
CA VAL A 202 -17.40 26.65 15.35
C VAL A 202 -18.44 27.52 14.64
N GLY A 203 -17.97 28.45 13.81
CA GLY A 203 -18.83 29.23 12.92
C GLY A 203 -19.37 28.39 11.75
N HIS A 204 -19.04 28.80 10.54
CA HIS A 204 -19.52 28.20 9.29
C HIS A 204 -18.36 27.62 8.49
N TYR A 205 -18.46 26.34 8.15
CA TYR A 205 -17.65 25.73 7.10
C TYR A 205 -18.15 26.24 5.75
N GLN A 206 -17.45 27.22 5.20
CA GLN A 206 -17.87 27.92 3.99
C GLN A 206 -17.43 27.18 2.73
N TYR A 207 -16.16 26.74 2.68
CA TYR A 207 -15.57 26.09 1.50
C TYR A 207 -14.64 24.94 1.87
N ILE A 208 -14.53 23.96 0.98
CA ILE A 208 -13.34 23.10 0.86
C ILE A 208 -12.51 23.64 -0.29
N GLU A 209 -11.21 23.81 -0.09
CA GLU A 209 -10.33 24.39 -1.09
C GLU A 209 -9.10 23.52 -1.32
N PHE A 210 -8.88 23.13 -2.57
CA PHE A 210 -7.64 22.51 -3.02
C PHE A 210 -6.67 23.59 -3.48
N ARG A 211 -5.41 23.48 -3.04
CA ARG A 211 -4.39 24.52 -3.19
C ARG A 211 -3.09 23.92 -3.73
N CYS A 212 -2.64 24.41 -4.88
CA CYS A 212 -1.29 24.16 -5.38
C CYS A 212 -0.65 25.50 -5.72
N LYS A 213 0.01 26.08 -4.72
CA LYS A 213 0.63 27.41 -4.81
C LYS A 213 2.02 27.35 -5.44
N LYS A 214 2.57 28.51 -5.81
CA LYS A 214 3.94 28.61 -6.34
C LYS A 214 4.98 28.03 -5.38
N THR A 215 4.74 28.13 -4.07
CA THR A 215 5.58 27.53 -3.02
C THR A 215 5.67 26.00 -3.10
N ALA A 216 4.74 25.32 -3.78
CA ALA A 216 4.81 23.88 -3.98
C ALA A 216 6.04 23.44 -4.79
N ARG A 217 6.59 24.32 -5.63
CA ARG A 217 7.86 24.08 -6.36
C ARG A 217 9.04 23.88 -5.41
N GLU A 218 9.04 24.52 -4.24
CA GLU A 218 10.07 24.30 -3.21
C GLU A 218 10.00 22.89 -2.61
N PHE A 219 8.83 22.24 -2.70
CA PHE A 219 8.61 20.85 -2.33
C PHE A 219 8.82 19.88 -3.50
N GLY A 220 9.27 20.38 -4.66
CA GLY A 220 9.46 19.58 -5.87
C GLY A 220 8.17 19.17 -6.56
N ILE A 221 7.10 19.95 -6.38
CA ILE A 221 5.78 19.68 -6.95
C ILE A 221 5.51 20.68 -8.08
N ALA A 222 5.18 20.17 -9.26
CA ALA A 222 4.77 20.96 -10.43
C ALA A 222 3.26 21.18 -10.49
N SER A 223 2.48 20.20 -10.05
CA SER A 223 1.03 20.30 -10.02
C SER A 223 0.45 19.27 -9.06
N MET A 224 -0.80 19.51 -8.67
CA MET A 224 -1.62 18.56 -7.92
C MET A 224 -2.78 18.13 -8.81
N ASP A 225 -2.94 16.82 -8.99
CA ASP A 225 -4.09 16.22 -9.65
C ASP A 225 -5.06 15.67 -8.60
N ILE A 226 -6.35 15.84 -8.83
CA ILE A 226 -7.45 15.43 -7.96
C ILE A 226 -8.52 14.79 -8.82
N ASP A 227 -9.12 13.72 -8.31
CA ASP A 227 -10.21 13.03 -8.98
C ASP A 227 -11.09 12.31 -7.93
N HIS A 228 -12.32 11.93 -8.29
CA HIS A 228 -13.26 11.17 -7.47
C HIS A 228 -13.54 11.84 -6.13
N PHE A 229 -13.85 13.14 -6.17
CA PHE A 229 -14.10 13.92 -4.97
C PHE A 229 -15.54 13.71 -4.49
N ILE A 230 -15.68 13.09 -3.32
CA ILE A 230 -16.96 12.70 -2.72
C ILE A 230 -17.07 13.25 -1.31
N ILE A 231 -18.24 13.76 -0.96
CA ILE A 231 -18.61 14.14 0.39
C ILE A 231 -19.80 13.29 0.82
N SER A 232 -19.70 12.58 1.94
CA SER A 232 -20.73 11.61 2.35
C SER A 232 -20.81 11.41 3.87
N SER A 233 -21.89 10.77 4.34
CA SER A 233 -22.11 10.44 5.76
C SER A 233 -21.36 9.19 6.23
N ALA A 234 -20.88 8.37 5.29
CA ALA A 234 -20.13 7.15 5.55
C ALA A 234 -18.77 7.18 4.84
N ARG A 235 -17.79 6.47 5.41
CA ARG A 235 -16.46 6.42 4.80
C ARG A 235 -16.53 5.64 3.49
N ARG A 236 -16.16 6.29 2.39
CA ARG A 236 -15.92 5.64 1.10
C ARG A 236 -14.54 5.01 1.12
N VAL A 237 -14.43 3.82 1.71
CA VAL A 237 -13.14 3.12 1.72
C VAL A 237 -12.85 2.66 0.29
N HIS A 238 -11.93 3.33 -0.41
CA HIS A 238 -11.13 2.63 -1.41
C HIS A 238 -10.28 1.67 -0.60
N GLU A 239 -10.76 0.45 -0.53
CA GLU A 239 -10.38 -0.60 0.40
C GLU A 239 -8.91 -1.03 0.22
N GLY A 240 -7.95 -0.16 0.53
CA GLY A 240 -6.52 -0.44 0.42
C GLY A 240 -6.02 -0.78 -0.99
N LEU A 241 -6.81 -0.49 -2.04
CA LEU A 241 -6.41 -0.74 -3.42
C LEU A 241 -5.33 0.23 -3.83
N ALA A 242 -4.14 -0.30 -4.09
CA ALA A 242 -3.05 0.46 -4.68
C ALA A 242 -2.50 -0.31 -5.88
N MET A 243 -2.01 0.41 -6.87
CA MET A 243 -1.25 -0.15 -7.97
C MET A 243 0.02 0.66 -8.12
N ASP A 244 1.14 -0.03 -8.22
CA ASP A 244 2.46 0.58 -8.22
C ASP A 244 3.45 -0.19 -9.08
N ILE A 245 4.33 0.52 -9.76
CA ILE A 245 5.47 -0.10 -10.44
C ILE A 245 6.67 -0.15 -9.50
N VAL A 246 7.19 -1.36 -9.29
CA VAL A 246 8.32 -1.63 -8.40
C VAL A 246 9.57 -1.87 -9.23
N ARG A 247 10.66 -1.15 -8.89
CA ARG A 247 12.01 -1.43 -9.39
C ARG A 247 12.93 -1.96 -8.29
N PRO A 248 13.89 -2.83 -8.64
CA PRO A 248 14.99 -3.19 -7.75
C PRO A 248 15.99 -2.05 -7.45
N ARG A 249 16.03 -0.97 -8.26
CA ARG A 249 16.91 0.21 -8.06
C ARG A 249 16.20 1.53 -8.43
N GLN A 250 16.59 2.62 -7.74
CA GLN A 250 15.88 3.90 -7.55
C GLN A 250 15.36 4.67 -8.79
N ASP A 251 14.17 5.25 -8.59
CA ASP A 251 13.69 6.60 -8.94
C ASP A 251 13.47 7.10 -10.37
N ASN A 252 13.47 6.23 -11.40
CA ASN A 252 12.91 6.60 -12.71
C ASN A 252 11.95 5.53 -13.25
N HIS A 253 10.74 5.93 -13.67
CA HIS A 253 9.74 5.08 -14.34
C HIS A 253 10.11 4.78 -15.83
N GLU A 254 11.40 4.80 -16.16
CA GLU A 254 11.90 4.72 -17.55
C GLU A 254 12.47 3.33 -17.87
N PHE A 255 11.71 2.50 -18.56
CA PHE A 255 12.04 1.12 -18.91
C PHE A 255 12.57 0.98 -20.35
N ARG A 256 13.27 -0.12 -20.63
CA ARG A 256 13.70 -0.53 -21.97
C ARG A 256 13.01 -1.84 -22.36
N ARG A 257 12.95 -2.10 -23.66
CA ARG A 257 12.51 -3.42 -24.17
C ARG A 257 13.44 -4.52 -23.63
N GLY A 258 12.85 -5.62 -23.18
CA GLY A 258 13.51 -6.72 -22.48
C GLY A 258 13.51 -6.59 -20.95
N ASP A 259 13.22 -5.40 -20.40
CA ASP A 259 13.13 -5.22 -18.95
C ASP A 259 11.88 -5.92 -18.39
N THR A 260 11.96 -6.34 -17.12
CA THR A 260 10.80 -6.79 -16.34
C THR A 260 10.27 -5.64 -15.49
N VAL A 261 9.02 -5.26 -15.71
CA VAL A 261 8.25 -4.38 -14.83
C VAL A 261 7.59 -5.25 -13.76
N PHE A 262 7.71 -4.87 -12.49
CA PHE A 262 6.96 -5.51 -11.43
C PHE A 262 5.78 -4.62 -11.07
N LEU A 263 4.57 -5.03 -11.44
CA LEU A 263 3.35 -4.35 -11.05
C LEU A 263 2.88 -4.90 -9.71
N ARG A 264 2.92 -4.08 -8.67
CA ARG A 264 2.41 -4.40 -7.35
C ARG A 264 0.98 -3.92 -7.25
N LEU A 265 0.08 -4.83 -6.91
CA LEU A 265 -1.29 -4.52 -6.52
C LEU A 265 -1.38 -4.68 -5.01
N ARG A 266 -1.91 -3.71 -4.29
CA ARG A 266 -2.39 -3.91 -2.93
C ARG A 266 -3.87 -4.13 -2.98
N LEU A 267 -4.35 -5.08 -2.19
CA LEU A 267 -5.75 -5.46 -2.11
C LEU A 267 -6.25 -5.29 -0.68
N PRO A 268 -7.56 -5.05 -0.51
CA PRO A 268 -8.17 -5.23 0.79
C PRO A 268 -8.11 -6.68 1.24
N PRO A 269 -8.46 -6.95 2.51
CA PRO A 269 -8.90 -8.26 2.92
C PRO A 269 -10.13 -8.68 2.08
N VAL A 270 -9.89 -9.40 0.99
CA VAL A 270 -10.97 -9.84 0.11
C VAL A 270 -11.60 -11.12 0.66
N SER A 271 -12.94 -11.19 0.67
CA SER A 271 -13.65 -12.47 0.82
C SER A 271 -13.25 -13.40 -0.33
N LYS A 272 -13.38 -14.72 -0.12
CA LYS A 272 -12.66 -15.77 -0.87
C LYS A 272 -12.68 -15.67 -2.39
N LYS A 273 -13.67 -15.03 -3.01
CA LYS A 273 -13.78 -14.83 -4.46
C LYS A 273 -13.69 -13.35 -4.85
N CYS A 274 -12.65 -13.02 -5.61
CA CYS A 274 -12.63 -11.79 -6.40
C CYS A 274 -11.97 -11.98 -7.76
N TYR A 275 -12.36 -11.12 -8.68
CA TYR A 275 -11.80 -11.02 -10.03
C TYR A 275 -11.04 -9.71 -10.13
N ILE A 276 -9.84 -9.72 -10.69
CA ILE A 276 -9.07 -8.51 -10.94
C ILE A 276 -8.83 -8.42 -12.43
N ASP A 277 -9.35 -7.39 -13.10
CA ASP A 277 -9.07 -7.12 -14.52
C ASP A 277 -8.08 -5.97 -14.63
N LEU A 278 -6.95 -6.20 -15.31
CA LEU A 278 -5.92 -5.22 -15.55
C LEU A 278 -5.73 -5.00 -17.04
N ASN A 279 -5.60 -3.73 -17.42
CA ASN A 279 -5.35 -3.28 -18.77
C ASN A 279 -4.08 -2.42 -18.83
N ALA A 280 -3.20 -2.70 -19.79
CA ALA A 280 -2.07 -1.84 -20.13
C ALA A 280 -2.26 -1.26 -21.54
N HIS A 281 -2.07 0.04 -21.69
CA HIS A 281 -2.19 0.72 -22.98
C HIS A 281 -1.21 1.88 -23.12
N ALA A 282 -0.88 2.26 -24.35
CA ALA A 282 -0.01 3.38 -24.66
C ALA A 282 -0.76 4.72 -24.60
N ASP A 283 -0.11 5.76 -24.09
CA ASP A 283 -0.68 7.12 -23.93
C ASP A 283 -0.94 7.86 -25.26
N ILE A 284 -0.71 7.21 -26.41
CA ILE A 284 -0.88 7.80 -27.76
C ILE A 284 -2.38 7.86 -28.18
N PHE A 285 -3.32 7.43 -27.34
CA PHE A 285 -4.75 7.44 -27.68
C PHE A 285 -5.48 8.72 -27.23
N THR A 286 -5.90 9.55 -28.19
CA THR A 286 -6.59 10.82 -27.97
C THR A 286 -8.13 10.75 -28.03
N GLY A 287 -8.75 9.57 -28.14
CA GLY A 287 -10.19 9.39 -28.35
C GLY A 287 -11.12 9.44 -27.11
N ASP A 288 -12.43 9.43 -27.37
CA ASP A 288 -13.54 9.38 -26.40
C ASP A 288 -13.65 8.05 -25.60
N ARG A 289 -14.46 8.04 -24.53
CA ARG A 289 -14.68 6.92 -23.59
C ARG A 289 -15.01 5.59 -24.29
N GLY A 290 -15.76 5.60 -25.39
CA GLY A 290 -16.04 4.41 -26.22
C GLY A 290 -14.85 3.91 -27.07
N ASN A 291 -13.90 4.79 -27.38
CA ASN A 291 -12.68 4.50 -28.15
C ASN A 291 -11.47 4.16 -27.28
N ARG A 292 -11.53 4.36 -25.95
CA ARG A 292 -10.58 3.76 -25.00
C ARG A 292 -10.65 2.24 -24.99
N PHE A 293 -11.85 1.74 -25.28
CA PHE A 293 -12.14 0.37 -25.69
C PHE A 293 -12.36 0.27 -27.21
N GLY A 294 -11.59 1.03 -28.00
CA GLY A 294 -11.50 0.84 -29.45
C GLY A 294 -11.25 -0.64 -29.79
N PRO A 295 -11.36 -1.05 -31.06
CA PRO A 295 -11.12 -2.44 -31.43
C PRO A 295 -9.79 -2.86 -30.82
N PHE A 296 -9.87 -3.84 -29.92
CA PHE A 296 -8.73 -4.35 -29.16
C PHE A 296 -7.61 -4.59 -30.15
N ASP A 297 -6.56 -3.78 -30.04
CA ASP A 297 -5.35 -4.00 -30.81
C ASP A 297 -4.51 -4.94 -29.98
N GLU A 298 -4.55 -6.22 -30.34
CA GLU A 298 -3.71 -7.24 -29.75
C GLU A 298 -2.23 -6.84 -29.76
N THR A 299 -1.84 -5.92 -30.66
CA THR A 299 -0.48 -5.42 -30.77
C THR A 299 -0.04 -4.38 -29.76
N SER A 300 -0.99 -3.68 -29.11
CA SER A 300 -0.69 -2.57 -28.21
C SER A 300 -1.42 -2.61 -26.86
N ASN A 301 -2.41 -3.49 -26.68
CA ASN A 301 -3.18 -3.60 -25.44
C ASN A 301 -2.96 -4.94 -24.73
N LEU A 302 -2.75 -4.91 -23.41
CA LEU A 302 -2.65 -6.11 -22.57
C LEU A 302 -3.81 -6.14 -21.59
N THR A 303 -4.78 -7.04 -21.80
CA THR A 303 -5.89 -7.26 -20.85
C THR A 303 -5.85 -8.67 -20.28
N PHE A 304 -5.80 -8.78 -18.96
CA PHE A 304 -5.88 -10.07 -18.27
C PHE A 304 -6.71 -9.95 -17.00
N SER A 305 -7.34 -11.05 -16.64
CA SER A 305 -8.10 -11.16 -15.41
C SER A 305 -7.52 -12.24 -14.50
N ILE A 306 -7.51 -12.00 -13.19
CA ILE A 306 -7.04 -12.93 -12.18
C ILE A 306 -8.22 -13.34 -11.32
N ASN A 307 -8.38 -14.64 -11.07
CA ASN A 307 -9.26 -15.14 -10.01
C ASN A 307 -8.42 -15.41 -8.76
N SER A 308 -8.68 -14.69 -7.68
CA SER A 308 -7.92 -14.84 -6.43
C SER A 308 -8.15 -16.17 -5.73
N GLU A 309 -9.32 -16.79 -5.91
CA GLU A 309 -9.66 -18.07 -5.27
C GLU A 309 -8.90 -19.23 -5.92
N THR A 310 -8.98 -19.33 -7.25
CA THR A 310 -8.36 -20.41 -8.01
C THR A 310 -6.90 -20.13 -8.33
N GLN A 311 -6.46 -18.88 -8.16
CA GLN A 311 -5.17 -18.37 -8.60
C GLN A 311 -4.95 -18.48 -10.11
N ASP A 312 -6.05 -18.58 -10.87
CA ASP A 312 -6.00 -18.70 -12.31
C ASP A 312 -5.87 -17.32 -12.96
N LEU A 313 -5.10 -17.30 -14.06
CA LEU A 313 -4.93 -16.14 -14.92
C LEU A 313 -5.70 -16.39 -16.22
N TYR A 314 -6.56 -15.46 -16.58
CA TYR A 314 -7.35 -15.48 -17.79
C TYR A 314 -6.89 -14.36 -18.70
N PHE A 315 -6.72 -14.63 -19.98
CA PHE A 315 -6.52 -13.57 -20.97
C PHE A 315 -7.82 -13.34 -21.72
N LYS A 316 -8.19 -12.08 -21.89
CA LYS A 316 -9.33 -11.70 -22.70
C LYS A 316 -8.88 -11.61 -24.16
N TYR A 317 -9.30 -12.56 -24.99
CA TYR A 317 -8.98 -12.55 -26.42
C TYR A 317 -10.16 -11.98 -27.18
N ARG A 318 -10.07 -10.71 -27.63
CA ARG A 318 -11.19 -10.04 -28.28
C ARG A 318 -11.06 -10.09 -29.81
N ARG A 319 -11.23 -11.28 -30.41
CA ARG A 319 -11.70 -11.39 -31.81
C ARG A 319 -13.20 -11.67 -31.80
N GLY A 320 -14.01 -10.62 -31.66
CA GLY A 320 -15.47 -10.68 -31.85
C GLY A 320 -16.29 -11.30 -30.72
N SER A 321 -15.70 -12.11 -29.83
CA SER A 321 -16.35 -12.61 -28.61
C SER A 321 -15.64 -12.08 -27.35
N ASN A 322 -16.38 -11.83 -26.27
CA ASN A 322 -15.83 -11.51 -24.93
C ASN A 322 -15.34 -12.81 -24.24
N GLU A 323 -14.69 -13.71 -24.98
CA GLU A 323 -14.26 -15.00 -24.43
C GLU A 323 -12.97 -14.85 -23.61
N PHE A 324 -13.01 -15.40 -22.40
CA PHE A 324 -11.86 -15.52 -21.52
C PHE A 324 -11.17 -16.86 -21.77
N ILE A 325 -9.89 -16.82 -22.13
CA ILE A 325 -9.07 -18.03 -22.28
C ILE A 325 -8.28 -18.21 -20.98
N ALA A 326 -8.61 -19.26 -20.24
CA ALA A 326 -7.85 -19.66 -19.05
C ALA A 326 -6.45 -20.13 -19.46
N LEU A 327 -5.41 -19.56 -18.85
CA LEU A 327 -4.05 -20.09 -18.95
C LEU A 327 -3.77 -21.03 -17.79
N LYS A 328 -3.16 -22.17 -18.10
CA LYS A 328 -2.64 -23.06 -17.05
C LYS A 328 -1.38 -22.43 -16.45
N LYS A 329 -1.16 -22.65 -15.16
CA LYS A 329 -0.07 -22.11 -14.34
C LYS A 329 1.35 -22.29 -14.94
N ASP A 330 1.51 -23.24 -15.86
CA ASP A 330 2.77 -23.60 -16.52
C ASP A 330 2.81 -23.28 -18.03
N SER A 331 1.82 -22.58 -18.57
CA SER A 331 1.79 -22.16 -19.98
C SER A 331 2.79 -21.02 -20.21
N LEU A 332 3.97 -21.33 -20.76
CA LEU A 332 4.90 -20.32 -21.26
C LEU A 332 4.24 -19.55 -22.42
N ALA A 333 4.25 -18.23 -22.28
CA ALA A 333 3.46 -17.29 -23.06
C ALA A 333 4.02 -17.02 -24.47
N ASP A 334 4.18 -18.06 -25.29
CA ASP A 334 4.65 -17.91 -26.68
C ASP A 334 3.62 -17.21 -27.60
N ARG A 335 2.37 -17.03 -27.13
CA ARG A 335 1.28 -16.43 -27.93
C ARG A 335 0.95 -14.99 -27.58
N PHE A 336 1.58 -14.39 -26.57
CA PHE A 336 1.20 -13.06 -26.07
C PHE A 336 2.30 -12.02 -26.24
N PHE A 337 1.88 -10.75 -26.29
CA PHE A 337 2.73 -9.58 -26.45
C PHE A 337 3.51 -9.23 -25.16
N THR A 338 3.48 -10.08 -24.14
CA THR A 338 4.46 -10.10 -23.05
C THR A 338 4.89 -11.54 -22.87
N SER A 339 6.19 -11.84 -22.97
CA SER A 339 6.67 -13.22 -23.12
C SER A 339 6.65 -14.05 -21.84
N ALA A 340 6.27 -13.48 -20.69
CA ALA A 340 6.10 -14.26 -19.46
C ALA A 340 5.37 -13.46 -18.38
N ILE A 341 4.05 -13.63 -18.24
CA ILE A 341 3.46 -13.53 -16.89
C ILE A 341 3.74 -14.87 -16.21
N ALA A 342 4.72 -14.90 -15.30
CA ALA A 342 5.03 -16.13 -14.57
C ALA A 342 3.97 -16.38 -13.49
N VAL A 343 2.87 -17.05 -13.86
CA VAL A 343 1.71 -17.34 -13.00
C VAL A 343 2.12 -18.06 -11.71
N SER A 344 3.14 -18.92 -11.78
CA SER A 344 3.70 -19.63 -10.62
C SER A 344 4.36 -18.73 -9.57
N MET A 345 4.58 -17.44 -9.86
CA MET A 345 5.14 -16.46 -8.93
C MET A 345 4.09 -15.63 -8.19
N LEU A 346 2.83 -15.67 -8.60
CA LEU A 346 1.74 -14.88 -8.00
C LEU A 346 1.30 -15.49 -6.67
N ASP A 347 1.44 -14.73 -5.58
CA ASP A 347 0.83 -15.07 -4.29
C ASP A 347 -0.54 -14.38 -4.18
N LEU A 348 -1.57 -15.11 -4.62
CA LEU A 348 -2.95 -14.66 -4.62
C LEU A 348 -3.72 -15.15 -3.38
N SER A 349 -3.00 -15.63 -2.35
CA SER A 349 -3.60 -16.20 -1.16
C SER A 349 -4.52 -15.17 -0.48
N PRO A 350 -5.77 -15.53 -0.13
CA PRO A 350 -6.66 -14.65 0.63
C PRO A 350 -5.97 -14.11 1.88
N GLY A 351 -5.88 -12.78 2.01
CA GLY A 351 -5.21 -12.10 3.12
C GLY A 351 -3.72 -11.78 2.93
N SER A 352 -3.11 -12.04 1.76
CA SER A 352 -1.75 -11.55 1.47
C SER A 352 -1.68 -10.02 1.43
N GLY A 353 -2.78 -9.36 1.05
CA GLY A 353 -2.90 -7.90 0.94
C GLY A 353 -2.07 -7.28 -0.19
N GLU A 354 -1.18 -8.03 -0.83
CA GLU A 354 -0.38 -7.61 -1.98
C GLU A 354 -0.22 -8.74 -3.01
N ILE A 355 -0.28 -8.37 -4.30
CA ILE A 355 0.05 -9.20 -5.46
C ILE A 355 1.21 -8.53 -6.19
N LEU A 356 2.22 -9.31 -6.61
CA LEU A 356 3.30 -8.81 -7.45
C LEU A 356 3.33 -9.53 -8.79
N LEU A 357 3.06 -8.79 -9.86
CA LEU A 357 2.99 -9.27 -11.24
C LEU A 357 4.27 -8.90 -12.00
N PRO A 358 5.13 -9.87 -12.35
CA PRO A 358 6.23 -9.63 -13.26
C PRO A 358 5.71 -9.57 -14.71
N LEU A 359 6.00 -8.48 -15.40
CA LEU A 359 5.60 -8.20 -16.78
C LEU A 359 6.87 -7.92 -17.60
N VAL A 360 7.23 -8.82 -18.52
CA VAL A 360 8.37 -8.62 -19.43
C VAL A 360 7.93 -7.74 -20.60
N LEU A 361 8.55 -6.56 -20.73
CA LEU A 361 8.31 -5.64 -21.84
C LEU A 361 8.95 -6.20 -23.11
N ASN A 362 8.15 -6.54 -24.12
CA ASN A 362 8.69 -7.12 -25.36
C ASN A 362 8.85 -6.07 -26.48
N ASP A 363 9.25 -6.54 -27.66
CA ASP A 363 9.53 -5.69 -28.82
C ASP A 363 8.29 -5.01 -29.43
N LYS A 364 7.10 -5.46 -29.04
CA LYS A 364 5.83 -4.96 -29.55
C LYS A 364 5.31 -3.77 -28.74
N MET A 365 5.81 -3.57 -27.51
CA MET A 365 5.57 -2.34 -26.77
C MET A 365 6.41 -1.19 -27.37
N VAL A 366 5.71 -0.23 -27.98
CA VAL A 366 6.32 0.95 -28.60
C VAL A 366 6.90 1.91 -27.56
N LYS A 367 7.90 2.68 -27.99
CA LYS A 367 8.45 3.79 -27.21
C LYS A 367 7.35 4.82 -26.91
N GLY A 368 7.33 5.32 -25.69
CA GLY A 368 6.36 6.32 -25.25
C GLY A 368 5.90 6.12 -23.82
N GLY A 369 4.93 6.95 -23.41
CA GLY A 369 4.21 6.78 -22.15
C GLY A 369 3.23 5.61 -22.24
N TRP A 370 3.11 4.88 -21.15
CA TRP A 370 2.24 3.74 -20.97
C TRP A 370 1.56 3.86 -19.62
N SER A 371 0.36 3.30 -19.53
CA SER A 371 -0.36 3.22 -18.27
C SER A 371 -0.99 1.87 -18.04
N PHE A 372 -1.05 1.49 -16.76
CA PHE A 372 -1.86 0.41 -16.23
C PHE A 372 -3.10 1.01 -15.59
N GLU A 373 -4.25 0.43 -15.91
CA GLU A 373 -5.55 0.69 -15.31
C GLU A 373 -6.19 -0.66 -14.98
N GLY A 374 -7.12 -0.71 -14.05
CA GLY A 374 -7.81 -1.96 -13.76
C GLY A 374 -8.77 -1.86 -12.59
N TYR A 375 -9.47 -2.95 -12.33
CA TYR A 375 -10.49 -3.02 -11.30
C TYR A 375 -10.58 -4.40 -10.65
N LEU A 376 -11.02 -4.42 -9.40
CA LEU A 376 -11.35 -5.60 -8.62
C LEU A 376 -12.88 -5.73 -8.55
N VAL A 377 -13.42 -6.89 -8.92
CA VAL A 377 -14.84 -7.26 -8.77
C VAL A 377 -14.96 -8.27 -7.65
N ARG A 378 -15.81 -7.98 -6.67
CA ARG A 378 -16.12 -8.86 -5.54
C ARG A 378 -17.22 -9.84 -5.86
N GLU A 379 -17.37 -10.86 -5.02
CA GLU A 379 -18.44 -11.86 -5.11
C GLU A 379 -19.85 -11.23 -5.08
N ASN A 380 -20.04 -10.12 -4.37
CA ASN A 380 -21.30 -9.37 -4.33
C ASN A 380 -21.55 -8.49 -5.57
N GLY A 381 -20.65 -8.51 -6.57
CA GLY A 381 -20.72 -7.69 -7.78
C GLY A 381 -20.17 -6.27 -7.62
N GLU A 382 -19.71 -5.88 -6.44
CA GLU A 382 -19.08 -4.58 -6.21
C GLU A 382 -17.76 -4.47 -6.99
N VAL A 383 -17.59 -3.36 -7.71
CA VAL A 383 -16.40 -3.06 -8.52
C VAL A 383 -15.58 -1.97 -7.83
N LEU A 384 -14.29 -2.22 -7.65
CA LEU A 384 -13.35 -1.31 -7.03
C LEU A 384 -12.15 -1.10 -7.96
N ASP A 385 -12.02 0.09 -8.55
CA ASP A 385 -10.91 0.38 -9.46
C ASP A 385 -9.59 0.65 -8.73
N PHE A 386 -8.51 0.16 -9.35
CA PHE A 386 -7.14 0.49 -8.97
C PHE A 386 -6.76 1.90 -9.41
N PRO A 387 -5.88 2.58 -8.64
CA PRO A 387 -5.21 3.79 -9.11
C PRO A 387 -4.49 3.59 -10.44
N LYS A 388 -4.72 4.47 -11.41
CA LYS A 388 -3.93 4.48 -12.65
C LYS A 388 -2.43 4.58 -12.34
N THR A 389 -1.61 3.77 -13.01
CA THR A 389 -0.16 3.77 -12.81
C THR A 389 0.58 3.93 -14.14
N GLU A 390 1.44 4.93 -14.24
CA GLU A 390 2.12 5.31 -15.48
C GLU A 390 3.61 4.92 -15.48
N PHE A 391 4.13 4.64 -16.69
CA PHE A 391 5.56 4.44 -16.95
C PHE A 391 5.94 4.84 -18.37
N THR A 392 7.23 4.87 -18.66
CA THR A 392 7.73 5.27 -19.98
C THR A 392 8.68 4.21 -20.52
N ILE A 393 8.56 3.86 -21.80
CA ILE A 393 9.48 2.99 -22.53
C ILE A 393 10.36 3.83 -23.46
N ARG A 394 11.68 3.61 -23.43
CA ARG A 394 12.67 4.26 -24.31
C ARG A 394 13.26 3.30 -25.35
N ASP A 395 13.80 3.88 -26.43
CA ASP A 395 14.51 3.14 -27.48
C ASP A 395 15.80 2.48 -26.98
N ASN A 396 16.09 1.30 -27.53
CA ASN A 396 17.41 0.69 -27.48
C ASN A 396 18.25 1.25 -28.63
N SER A 397 19.13 2.21 -28.39
CA SER A 397 20.11 2.62 -29.42
C SER A 397 21.23 1.59 -29.65
N LYS A 398 21.26 0.45 -28.92
CA LYS A 398 22.22 -0.65 -29.12
C LYS A 398 21.69 -2.02 -28.62
N ALA A 399 20.70 -2.62 -29.28
CA ALA A 399 20.34 -4.01 -29.00
C ALA A 399 21.09 -4.96 -29.96
N ARG A 400 22.24 -5.51 -29.51
CA ARG A 400 22.78 -6.76 -30.07
C ARG A 400 22.12 -7.93 -29.33
N ILE A 401 21.60 -8.87 -30.12
CA ILE A 401 21.05 -10.18 -29.79
C ILE A 401 21.56 -10.73 -28.45
N PHE A 402 20.67 -10.94 -27.46
CA PHE A 402 21.00 -11.63 -26.21
C PHE A 402 19.81 -12.45 -25.70
N VAL A 403 19.50 -13.55 -26.39
CA VAL A 403 18.51 -14.56 -25.92
C VAL A 403 18.88 -15.13 -24.54
N GLY A 404 20.16 -15.08 -24.16
CA GLY A 404 20.63 -15.50 -22.82
C GLY A 404 20.31 -14.53 -21.67
N ALA A 405 20.08 -13.24 -21.95
CA ALA A 405 19.83 -12.24 -20.90
C ALA A 405 18.42 -12.36 -20.30
N SER A 406 17.42 -12.73 -21.10
CA SER A 406 16.05 -12.93 -20.64
C SER A 406 15.93 -14.14 -19.71
N VAL A 407 16.63 -15.24 -20.02
CA VAL A 407 16.69 -16.43 -19.15
C VAL A 407 17.42 -16.11 -17.84
N LEU A 408 18.51 -15.34 -17.92
CA LEU A 408 19.26 -14.92 -16.73
C LEU A 408 18.46 -13.92 -15.88
N ALA A 409 17.69 -13.01 -16.49
CA ALA A 409 16.82 -12.07 -15.78
C ALA A 409 15.67 -12.80 -15.06
N VAL A 410 15.07 -13.80 -15.71
CA VAL A 410 14.08 -14.69 -15.08
C VAL A 410 14.73 -15.50 -13.95
N ALA A 411 15.94 -16.02 -14.14
CA ALA A 411 16.67 -16.74 -13.08
C ALA A 411 17.05 -15.84 -11.90
N ILE A 412 17.48 -14.60 -12.15
CA ILE A 412 17.75 -13.58 -11.12
C ILE A 412 16.45 -13.17 -10.43
N ALA A 413 15.34 -13.07 -11.14
CA ALA A 413 14.02 -12.85 -10.56
C ALA A 413 13.57 -14.06 -9.71
N LEU A 414 13.84 -15.29 -10.13
CA LEU A 414 13.56 -16.52 -9.36
C LEU A 414 14.41 -16.61 -8.08
N LEU A 415 15.68 -16.22 -8.14
CA LEU A 415 16.59 -16.16 -6.99
C LEU A 415 16.26 -14.98 -6.08
N GLY A 416 15.95 -13.83 -6.65
CA GLY A 416 15.52 -12.61 -5.98
C GLY A 416 14.19 -12.79 -5.26
N ALA A 417 13.19 -13.42 -5.89
CA ALA A 417 11.89 -13.74 -5.28
C ALA A 417 12.02 -14.80 -4.18
N ARG A 418 12.92 -15.78 -4.31
CA ARG A 418 13.25 -16.72 -3.21
C ARG A 418 13.89 -16.01 -2.02
N ALA A 419 14.80 -15.07 -2.28
CA ALA A 419 15.42 -14.25 -1.24
C ALA A 419 14.43 -13.25 -0.63
N TRP A 420 13.51 -12.68 -1.42
CA TRP A 420 12.50 -11.71 -0.99
C TRP A 420 11.37 -12.37 -0.18
N ARG A 421 10.91 -13.58 -0.57
CA ARG A 421 9.99 -14.43 0.23
C ARG A 421 10.53 -14.74 1.63
N LYS A 422 11.85 -14.86 1.77
CA LYS A 422 12.50 -15.05 3.09
C LYS A 422 12.62 -13.74 3.89
N ARG A 423 12.60 -12.58 3.23
CA ARG A 423 12.93 -11.28 3.84
C ARG A 423 11.72 -10.42 4.25
N PHE A 424 10.55 -10.64 3.66
CA PHE A 424 9.31 -9.88 3.95
C PHE A 424 8.07 -10.77 4.07
N ARG A 425 8.06 -11.72 5.02
CA ARG A 425 6.80 -12.29 5.48
C ARG A 425 6.25 -11.38 6.58
N ILE A 426 5.14 -10.68 6.30
CA ILE A 426 4.35 -10.03 7.34
C ILE A 426 3.83 -11.16 8.23
N VAL A 427 4.47 -11.33 9.39
CA VAL A 427 4.06 -12.30 10.39
C VAL A 427 2.92 -11.67 11.17
N PRO A 428 1.70 -12.22 11.13
CA PRO A 428 0.60 -11.78 11.99
C PRO A 428 1.05 -11.69 13.45
N ASP A 429 0.72 -10.64 14.20
CA ASP A 429 1.26 -10.46 15.54
C ASP A 429 0.88 -11.60 16.50
N ASN A 430 -0.27 -12.26 16.28
CA ASN A 430 -0.65 -13.46 17.02
C ASN A 430 0.26 -14.68 16.74
N TRP A 431 0.99 -14.71 15.62
CA TRP A 431 1.95 -15.78 15.33
C TRP A 431 3.25 -15.58 16.10
N LYS A 432 3.64 -14.32 16.36
CA LYS A 432 4.77 -14.03 17.26
C LYS A 432 4.46 -14.47 18.68
N SER A 433 3.26 -14.18 19.19
CA SER A 433 2.86 -14.60 20.54
C SER A 433 2.82 -16.13 20.69
N ILE A 434 2.33 -16.85 19.66
CA ILE A 434 2.36 -18.33 19.64
C ILE A 434 3.80 -18.84 19.72
N VAL A 435 4.74 -18.22 19.01
CA VAL A 435 6.16 -18.62 19.06
C VAL A 435 6.77 -18.34 20.43
N THR A 436 6.51 -17.17 21.01
CA THR A 436 6.99 -16.83 22.36
C THR A 436 6.47 -17.81 23.42
N GLU A 437 5.20 -18.22 23.31
CA GLU A 437 4.59 -19.21 24.19
C GLU A 437 5.23 -20.59 24.03
N VAL A 438 5.48 -21.01 22.78
CA VAL A 438 6.20 -22.26 22.49
C VAL A 438 7.63 -22.21 23.01
N ASP A 439 8.37 -21.13 22.81
CA ASP A 439 9.75 -20.99 23.30
C ASP A 439 9.82 -21.04 24.83
N SER A 440 8.86 -20.40 25.50
CA SER A 440 8.74 -20.44 26.96
C SER A 440 8.46 -21.86 27.44
N PHE A 441 7.54 -22.58 26.77
CA PHE A 441 7.23 -23.97 27.08
C PHE A 441 8.44 -24.89 26.85
N LEU A 442 9.11 -24.79 25.70
CA LEU A 442 10.29 -25.60 25.41
C LEU A 442 11.42 -25.34 26.41
N SER A 443 11.62 -24.09 26.84
CA SER A 443 12.65 -23.72 27.82
C SER A 443 12.34 -24.23 29.23
N ALA A 444 11.07 -24.34 29.60
CA ALA A 444 10.65 -24.88 30.91
C ALA A 444 10.66 -26.43 30.92
N HIS A 445 10.28 -27.06 29.81
CA HIS A 445 10.01 -28.50 29.73
C HIS A 445 11.04 -29.28 28.89
N PHE A 446 12.22 -28.72 28.61
CA PHE A 446 13.21 -29.35 27.72
C PHE A 446 13.65 -30.76 28.16
N HIS A 447 13.64 -31.03 29.46
CA HIS A 447 14.05 -32.29 30.09
C HIS A 447 13.02 -33.42 29.93
N GLU A 448 11.80 -33.11 29.52
CA GLU A 448 10.71 -34.08 29.33
C GLU A 448 10.76 -34.73 27.93
N GLU A 449 10.11 -35.88 27.77
CA GLU A 449 9.95 -36.53 26.46
C GLU A 449 8.88 -35.84 25.60
N LEU A 450 9.29 -34.74 24.96
CA LEU A 450 8.41 -33.93 24.11
C LEU A 450 8.40 -34.40 22.66
N GLY A 451 7.18 -34.56 22.11
CA GLY A 451 6.92 -34.78 20.69
C GLY A 451 6.12 -33.65 20.05
N SER A 452 6.07 -33.62 18.72
CA SER A 452 5.36 -32.58 17.95
C SER A 452 3.89 -32.40 18.36
N LYS A 453 3.21 -33.49 18.74
CA LYS A 453 1.82 -33.46 19.25
C LYS A 453 1.70 -32.82 20.63
N SER A 454 2.69 -32.99 21.51
CA SER A 454 2.66 -32.40 22.86
C SER A 454 2.87 -30.88 22.80
N ILE A 455 3.85 -30.44 22.00
CA ILE A 455 4.15 -29.00 21.82
C ILE A 455 2.97 -28.27 21.17
N ALA A 456 2.31 -28.89 20.19
CA ALA A 456 1.15 -28.30 19.53
C ALA A 456 -0.07 -28.14 20.44
N ARG A 457 -0.23 -29.02 21.44
CA ARG A 457 -1.34 -28.94 22.41
C ARG A 457 -1.25 -27.71 23.30
N THR A 458 -0.05 -27.28 23.70
CA THR A 458 0.16 -26.10 24.55
C THR A 458 -0.49 -24.86 23.96
N VAL A 459 -0.40 -24.69 22.64
CA VAL A 459 -0.99 -23.56 21.90
C VAL A 459 -2.30 -23.90 21.19
N ARG A 460 -2.92 -25.05 21.51
CA ARG A 460 -4.21 -25.52 20.93
C ARG A 460 -4.22 -25.58 19.40
N LEU A 461 -3.10 -25.95 18.78
CA LEU A 461 -2.96 -26.08 17.33
C LEU A 461 -2.77 -27.53 16.90
N SER A 462 -3.04 -27.81 15.62
CA SER A 462 -2.58 -29.05 15.01
C SER A 462 -1.05 -29.02 14.81
N PRO A 463 -0.34 -30.17 14.88
CA PRO A 463 1.12 -30.21 14.70
C PRO A 463 1.57 -29.60 13.37
N ARG A 464 0.78 -29.81 12.30
CA ARG A 464 1.06 -29.25 10.98
C ARG A 464 0.93 -27.72 10.99
N ARG A 465 -0.11 -27.18 11.64
CA ARG A 465 -0.33 -25.73 11.72
C ARG A 465 0.74 -25.06 12.58
N LEU A 466 1.09 -25.66 13.72
CA LEU A 466 2.22 -25.19 14.54
C LEU A 466 3.52 -25.21 13.76
N LEU A 467 3.84 -26.31 13.06
CA LEU A 467 5.05 -26.42 12.24
C LEU A 467 5.13 -25.28 11.23
N THR A 468 4.04 -25.03 10.49
CA THR A 468 3.97 -23.94 9.52
C THR A 468 4.19 -22.58 10.17
N ILE A 469 3.51 -22.27 11.27
CA ILE A 469 3.62 -20.98 11.98
C ILE A 469 5.03 -20.80 12.55
N TYR A 470 5.57 -21.82 13.20
CA TYR A 470 6.83 -21.73 13.92
C TYR A 470 8.04 -21.64 12.97
N GLN A 471 8.07 -22.46 11.89
CA GLN A 471 9.07 -22.33 10.81
C GLN A 471 8.95 -21.00 10.08
N THR A 472 7.73 -20.49 10.04
CA THR A 472 7.46 -19.19 9.47
C THR A 472 8.17 -18.11 10.29
N VAL A 473 7.89 -18.02 11.58
CA VAL A 473 8.44 -16.94 12.42
C VAL A 473 9.94 -17.10 12.68
N THR A 474 10.41 -18.32 12.94
CA THR A 474 11.77 -18.57 13.45
C THR A 474 12.74 -19.13 12.40
N GLY A 475 12.23 -19.57 11.24
CA GLY A 475 13.05 -20.24 10.22
C GLY A 475 13.39 -21.71 10.52
N LYS A 476 12.99 -22.24 11.67
CA LYS A 476 13.25 -23.62 12.13
C LYS A 476 11.99 -24.28 12.68
N SER A 477 11.98 -25.61 12.82
CA SER A 477 10.86 -26.34 13.40
C SER A 477 10.90 -26.32 14.94
N PRO A 478 9.74 -26.51 15.63
CA PRO A 478 9.72 -26.59 17.09
C PRO A 478 10.64 -27.70 17.66
N MET A 479 10.79 -28.81 16.93
CA MET A 479 11.67 -29.91 17.34
C MET A 479 13.16 -29.56 17.18
N GLU A 480 13.50 -28.70 16.22
CA GLU A 480 14.86 -28.17 16.08
C GLU A 480 15.17 -27.19 17.21
N GLN A 481 14.23 -26.31 17.56
CA GLN A 481 14.39 -25.43 18.73
C GLN A 481 14.57 -26.23 20.02
N LEU A 482 13.75 -27.27 20.26
CA LEU A 482 13.90 -28.12 21.43
C LEU A 482 15.30 -28.72 21.50
N ARG A 483 15.83 -29.19 20.37
CA ARG A 483 17.19 -29.73 20.29
C ARG A 483 18.22 -28.67 20.65
N GLU A 484 18.07 -27.45 20.16
CA GLU A 484 18.94 -26.32 20.48
C GLU A 484 18.97 -26.03 21.98
N VAL A 485 17.80 -25.86 22.60
CA VAL A 485 17.66 -25.62 24.05
C VAL A 485 18.32 -26.74 24.86
N ARG A 486 18.14 -28.01 24.46
CA ARG A 486 18.76 -29.15 25.16
C ARG A 486 20.27 -29.15 25.08
N ILE A 487 20.84 -28.83 23.92
CA ILE A 487 22.29 -28.75 23.76
C ILE A 487 22.86 -27.55 24.52
N GLU A 488 22.17 -26.41 24.53
CA GLU A 488 22.57 -25.25 25.32
C GLU A 488 22.62 -25.58 26.83
N LYS A 489 21.57 -26.22 27.35
CA LYS A 489 21.55 -26.69 28.75
C LYS A 489 22.59 -27.75 29.04
N ALA A 490 22.89 -28.63 28.08
CA ALA A 490 23.98 -29.60 28.24
C ALA A 490 25.34 -28.91 28.32
N CYS A 491 25.59 -27.86 27.53
CA CYS A 491 26.81 -27.06 27.61
C CYS A 491 26.95 -26.40 28.99
N ASP A 492 25.86 -25.85 29.54
CA ASP A 492 25.85 -25.27 30.89
C ASP A 492 26.20 -26.33 31.95
N MET A 493 25.58 -27.51 31.90
CA MET A 493 25.85 -28.62 32.82
C MET A 493 27.29 -29.15 32.69
N LEU A 494 27.81 -29.25 31.46
CA LEU A 494 29.20 -29.71 31.22
C LEU A 494 30.24 -28.78 31.85
N ARG A 495 29.93 -27.48 31.98
CA ARG A 495 30.79 -26.46 32.59
C ARG A 495 30.60 -26.32 34.10
N SER A 496 29.40 -26.59 34.59
CA SER A 496 29.01 -26.32 35.99
C SER A 496 28.94 -27.56 36.88
N SER A 497 28.94 -28.77 36.31
CA SER A 497 28.85 -30.03 37.07
C SER A 497 29.88 -31.08 36.63
N ASN A 498 30.14 -32.02 37.55
CA ASN A 498 30.96 -33.21 37.32
C ASN A 498 30.14 -34.42 36.87
N ASP A 499 28.87 -34.24 36.51
CA ASP A 499 28.01 -35.33 36.04
C ASP A 499 28.65 -36.02 34.83
N SER A 500 28.44 -37.33 34.70
CA SER A 500 28.88 -38.05 33.50
C SER A 500 28.13 -37.53 32.25
N ILE A 501 28.74 -37.67 31.08
CA ILE A 501 28.11 -37.25 29.80
C ILE A 501 26.78 -37.99 29.60
N THR A 502 26.72 -39.25 30.02
CA THR A 502 25.52 -40.08 29.99
C THR A 502 24.42 -39.53 30.89
N GLU A 503 24.73 -39.16 32.14
CA GLU A 503 23.75 -38.53 33.04
C GLU A 503 23.25 -37.19 32.50
N ILE A 504 24.13 -36.35 31.95
CA ILE A 504 23.75 -35.08 31.34
C ILE A 504 22.78 -35.33 30.16
N SER A 505 23.04 -36.35 29.35
CA SER A 505 22.16 -36.68 28.22
C SER A 505 20.72 -36.99 28.66
N TYR A 506 20.57 -37.74 29.76
CA TYR A 506 19.26 -38.03 30.34
C TYR A 506 18.64 -36.78 31.00
N LYS A 507 19.43 -36.00 31.75
CA LYS A 507 18.94 -34.76 32.42
C LYS A 507 18.42 -33.71 31.45
N VAL A 508 18.96 -33.66 30.23
CA VAL A 508 18.48 -32.74 29.17
C VAL A 508 17.41 -33.38 28.26
N GLY A 509 16.87 -34.55 28.61
CA GLY A 509 15.69 -35.13 27.97
C GLY A 509 15.94 -35.99 26.74
N TYR A 510 17.16 -36.51 26.54
CA TYR A 510 17.40 -37.58 25.56
C TYR A 510 17.20 -38.95 26.21
N SER A 511 16.41 -39.80 25.57
CA SER A 511 16.26 -41.22 25.94
C SER A 511 17.42 -42.09 25.45
N ASP A 512 18.16 -41.62 24.44
CA ASP A 512 19.30 -42.31 23.84
C ASP A 512 20.54 -41.39 23.85
N PRO A 513 21.56 -41.72 24.67
CA PRO A 513 22.82 -40.99 24.73
C PRO A 513 23.54 -40.87 23.37
N ASP A 514 23.42 -41.83 22.46
CA ASP A 514 24.08 -41.78 21.15
C ASP A 514 23.44 -40.74 20.22
N ILE A 515 22.13 -40.52 20.33
CA ILE A 515 21.44 -39.43 19.65
C ILE A 515 21.90 -38.09 20.21
N PHE A 516 22.07 -37.98 21.53
CA PHE A 516 22.63 -36.79 22.18
C PHE A 516 24.04 -36.49 21.66
N LEU A 517 24.96 -37.46 21.69
CA LEU A 517 26.36 -37.27 21.25
C LEU A 517 26.46 -36.77 19.80
N ARG A 518 25.66 -37.35 18.89
CA ARG A 518 25.62 -36.92 17.49
C ARG A 518 25.10 -35.49 17.34
N ASN A 519 24.01 -35.15 18.03
CA ASN A 519 23.43 -33.81 17.98
C ASN A 519 24.36 -32.77 18.61
N PHE A 520 24.94 -33.07 19.76
CA PHE A 520 25.89 -32.19 20.44
C PHE A 520 27.09 -31.87 19.54
N LYS A 521 27.71 -32.90 18.95
CA LYS A 521 28.85 -32.70 18.04
C LYS A 521 28.45 -31.92 16.78
N LYS A 522 27.29 -32.22 16.21
CA LYS A 522 26.78 -31.50 15.03
C LYS A 522 26.56 -30.01 15.32
N MET A 523 26.11 -29.68 16.53
CA MET A 523 25.75 -28.31 16.90
C MET A 523 26.92 -27.48 17.44
N THR A 524 27.83 -28.10 18.19
CA THR A 524 28.95 -27.40 18.84
C THR A 524 30.29 -27.56 18.10
N GLY A 525 30.35 -28.48 17.12
CA GLY A 525 31.58 -28.86 16.43
C GLY A 525 32.54 -29.74 17.25
N LYS A 526 32.27 -29.97 18.54
CA LYS A 526 33.12 -30.76 19.45
C LYS A 526 32.30 -31.88 20.12
N SER A 527 32.96 -32.97 20.55
CA SER A 527 32.29 -33.95 21.43
C SER A 527 32.12 -33.36 22.83
N PRO A 528 31.11 -33.77 23.63
CA PRO A 528 30.92 -33.28 24.99
C PRO A 528 32.17 -33.41 25.87
N SER A 529 32.90 -34.52 25.76
CA SER A 529 34.17 -34.72 26.47
C SER A 529 35.22 -33.66 26.12
N LYS A 530 35.38 -33.35 24.82
CA LYS A 530 36.31 -32.30 24.37
C LYS A 530 35.82 -30.89 24.69
N TYR A 531 34.51 -30.70 24.83
CA TYR A 531 33.91 -29.42 25.20
C TYR A 531 34.07 -29.14 26.70
N ARG A 532 34.10 -30.17 27.55
CA ARG A 532 34.36 -30.03 28.98
C ARG A 532 35.81 -29.66 29.29
N THR A 533 36.76 -30.16 28.50
CA THR A 533 38.20 -29.99 28.76
C THR A 533 38.84 -28.77 28.11
N GLY A 534 38.10 -27.99 27.31
CA GLY A 534 38.63 -26.79 26.65
C GLY A 534 37.56 -25.77 26.35
#